data_AF-X1SPS0-F1
#
_entry.id   AF-X1SPS0-F1
#
_cell.length_a   1.000
_cell.length_b   1.000
_cell.length_c   1.000
_cell.angle_alpha   90.00
_cell.angle_beta   90.00
_cell.angle_gamma   90.00
#
_symmetry.space_group_name_H-M   'P 1'
#
loop_
_entity.id
_entity.type
_entity.pdbx_description
1 polymer ?
#
loop_
_entity_poly.entity_id
_entity_poly.type
_entity_poly.pdbx_seq_one_letter_code
_entity_poly.pdbx_strand_id
1 'polypeptide(L)'
;GIYPSGPGDPDNGIYPSGIMAVWAKKLTKESIWNALLNRRCYGSTGPRVIIEFHLAQFFMGDIIDLEAFSQLQSIREIIVKIISPIKIVRVEIIRNNSIYKIFDVNSTRTEFNLIDDEDFKEFSLTHTNSKEKFAFYYPRIILEDENMAWASPIWLINKL
;
A
#
# COMPACT_ATOMS: atom_id res chain seq x y z
N GLY A 1 27.76 4.50 2.43
CA GLY A 1 27.81 5.80 1.73
C GLY A 1 27.78 6.88 2.79
N ILE A 2 28.83 7.69 2.85
CA ILE A 2 29.04 8.73 3.86
C ILE A 2 28.86 10.06 3.13
N TYR A 3 27.65 10.61 3.14
CA TYR A 3 27.41 12.02 2.81
C TYR A 3 26.24 12.50 3.67
N PRO A 4 26.51 13.19 4.79
CA PRO A 4 25.47 13.85 5.57
C PRO A 4 25.03 15.13 4.85
N SER A 5 23.72 15.33 4.78
CA SER A 5 23.09 16.53 4.26
C SER A 5 23.16 17.68 5.27
N GLY A 6 24.36 18.22 5.52
CA GLY A 6 24.50 19.49 6.24
C GLY A 6 25.74 19.61 7.14
N PRO A 7 26.17 20.85 7.44
CA PRO A 7 27.32 21.09 8.31
C PRO A 7 26.94 20.93 9.78
N GLY A 8 27.45 19.88 10.42
CA GLY A 8 27.71 19.79 11.85
C GLY A 8 26.55 19.36 12.75
N ASP A 9 26.38 18.04 12.91
CA ASP A 9 25.77 17.44 14.11
C ASP A 9 26.67 16.27 14.57
N PRO A 10 27.22 16.27 15.81
CA PRO A 10 28.08 15.21 16.33
C PRO A 10 27.32 13.93 16.72
N ASP A 11 25.99 14.01 16.82
CA ASP A 11 25.10 12.84 16.86
C ASP A 11 24.52 12.67 15.45
N ASN A 12 24.38 11.43 14.95
CA ASN A 12 23.78 11.18 13.63
C ASN A 12 22.24 11.46 13.58
N GLY A 13 21.78 12.63 14.03
CA GLY A 13 20.75 13.43 13.38
C GLY A 13 19.36 12.81 13.19
N ILE A 14 18.81 12.16 14.23
CA ILE A 14 17.40 12.25 14.65
C ILE A 14 16.32 12.04 13.55
N TYR A 15 16.45 11.05 12.68
CA TYR A 15 15.29 10.48 11.99
C TYR A 15 15.28 8.97 12.18
N PRO A 16 14.21 8.38 12.74
CA PRO A 16 14.12 6.93 12.79
C PRO A 16 14.22 6.39 11.36
N SER A 17 15.11 5.42 11.15
CA SER A 17 15.26 4.80 9.84
C SER A 17 13.93 4.21 9.38
N GLY A 18 13.63 4.32 8.09
CA GLY A 18 12.47 3.67 7.51
C GLY A 18 12.47 2.17 7.82
N ILE A 19 11.29 1.64 8.16
CA ILE A 19 11.11 0.22 8.48
C ILE A 19 10.37 -0.42 7.33
N MET A 20 10.83 -1.61 6.92
CA MET A 20 10.10 -2.50 6.02
C MET A 20 9.53 -3.66 6.84
N ALA A 21 8.25 -3.95 6.65
CA ALA A 21 7.57 -5.11 7.20
C ALA A 21 7.16 -6.06 6.08
N VAL A 22 6.98 -7.34 6.42
CA VAL A 22 6.56 -8.40 5.48
C VAL A 22 5.46 -9.25 6.11
N TRP A 23 4.49 -9.66 5.29
CA TRP A 23 3.49 -10.66 5.65
C TRP A 23 3.97 -12.05 5.28
N ALA A 24 4.73 -12.66 6.20
CA ALA A 24 5.22 -14.02 6.08
C ALA A 24 4.32 -15.00 6.84
N LYS A 25 4.09 -16.20 6.28
CA LYS A 25 3.32 -17.26 6.95
C LYS A 25 4.01 -17.83 8.19
N LYS A 26 5.35 -17.82 8.21
CA LYS A 26 6.20 -18.30 9.31
C LYS A 26 7.40 -17.39 9.50
N LEU A 27 7.97 -17.37 10.70
CA LEU A 27 9.24 -16.70 11.00
C LEU A 27 10.42 -17.59 10.56
N THR A 28 10.52 -17.87 9.26
CA THR A 28 11.67 -18.56 8.65
C THR A 28 12.20 -17.75 7.48
N LYS A 29 13.48 -17.94 7.15
CA LYS A 29 14.14 -17.26 6.03
C LYS A 29 13.37 -17.44 4.72
N GLU A 30 12.94 -18.67 4.44
CA GLU A 30 12.22 -19.03 3.21
C GLU A 30 10.86 -18.34 3.15
N SER A 31 10.13 -18.32 4.27
CA SER A 31 8.82 -17.67 4.30
C SER A 31 8.91 -16.14 4.19
N ILE A 32 9.95 -15.53 4.76
CA ILE A 32 10.23 -14.09 4.61
C ILE A 32 10.60 -13.77 3.16
N TRP A 33 11.50 -14.56 2.57
CA TRP A 33 11.93 -14.38 1.19
C TRP A 33 10.77 -14.53 0.20
N ASN A 34 9.92 -15.53 0.41
CA ASN A 34 8.72 -15.71 -0.41
C ASN A 34 7.75 -14.54 -0.28
N ALA A 35 7.57 -13.97 0.91
CA ALA A 35 6.73 -12.79 1.09
C ALA A 35 7.28 -11.58 0.31
N LEU A 36 8.61 -11.36 0.35
CA LEU A 36 9.28 -10.30 -0.41
C LEU A 36 9.12 -10.47 -1.92
N LEU A 37 9.39 -11.68 -2.45
CA LEU A 37 9.24 -11.95 -3.89
C LEU A 37 7.81 -11.71 -4.39
N ASN A 38 6.82 -12.00 -3.56
CA ASN A 38 5.41 -11.76 -3.86
C ASN A 38 4.93 -10.35 -3.48
N ARG A 39 5.85 -9.42 -3.16
CA ARG A 39 5.54 -8.03 -2.76
C ARG A 39 4.53 -7.93 -1.61
N ARG A 40 4.49 -8.92 -0.72
CA ARG A 40 3.67 -8.89 0.50
C ARG A 40 4.41 -8.13 1.58
N CYS A 41 4.84 -6.90 1.26
CA CYS A 41 5.61 -6.04 2.13
C CYS A 41 5.04 -4.62 2.17
N TYR A 42 5.43 -3.85 3.17
CA TYR A 42 5.00 -2.47 3.33
C TYR A 42 6.08 -1.70 4.10
N GLY A 43 6.06 -0.38 3.96
CA GLY A 43 7.06 0.50 4.55
C GLY A 43 6.43 1.52 5.49
N SER A 44 7.18 1.95 6.50
CA SER A 44 6.88 3.12 7.30
C SER A 44 8.12 3.98 7.50
N THR A 45 7.94 5.25 7.82
CA THR A 45 9.04 6.21 8.10
C THR A 45 9.57 6.10 9.54
N GLY A 46 9.30 5.00 10.25
CA GLY A 46 9.83 4.76 11.60
C GLY A 46 8.87 4.01 12.52
N PRO A 47 7.61 4.46 12.69
CA PRO A 47 6.66 3.76 13.55
C PRO A 47 6.33 2.35 13.04
N ARG A 48 6.26 1.36 13.93
CA ARG A 48 5.90 -0.02 13.60
C ARG A 48 4.38 -0.17 13.42
N VAL A 49 3.87 0.43 12.36
CA VAL A 49 2.47 0.27 11.93
C VAL A 49 2.27 -1.16 11.41
N ILE A 50 1.10 -1.73 11.61
CA ILE A 50 0.65 -2.97 10.99
C ILE A 50 -0.44 -2.62 9.98
N ILE A 51 -0.27 -3.00 8.72
CA ILE A 51 -1.21 -2.72 7.64
C ILE A 51 -1.63 -4.04 6.98
N GLU A 52 -2.92 -4.28 6.91
CA GLU A 52 -3.55 -5.33 6.10
C GLU A 52 -4.39 -4.66 5.03
N PHE A 53 -4.14 -4.98 3.76
CA PHE A 53 -4.82 -4.36 2.63
C PHE A 53 -5.25 -5.43 1.62
N HIS A 54 -6.53 -5.40 1.28
CA HIS A 54 -7.16 -6.31 0.34
C HIS A 54 -7.97 -5.56 -0.71
N LEU A 55 -8.03 -6.15 -1.90
CA LEU A 55 -8.99 -5.81 -2.95
C LEU A 55 -9.74 -7.10 -3.30
N ALA A 56 -11.02 -7.17 -2.95
CA ALA A 56 -11.80 -8.40 -2.90
C ALA A 56 -11.02 -9.49 -2.13
N GLN A 57 -10.80 -10.65 -2.76
CA GLN A 57 -10.03 -11.75 -2.18
C GLN A 57 -8.50 -11.59 -2.27
N PHE A 58 -8.00 -10.59 -2.99
CA PHE A 58 -6.58 -10.42 -3.26
C PHE A 58 -5.89 -9.61 -2.19
N PHE A 59 -4.61 -9.89 -1.97
CA PHE A 59 -3.82 -9.28 -0.92
C PHE A 59 -2.81 -8.28 -1.49
N MET A 60 -2.40 -7.31 -0.67
CA MET A 60 -1.32 -6.37 -1.00
C MET A 60 -0.11 -7.06 -1.64
N GLY A 61 0.31 -6.55 -2.81
CA GLY A 61 1.38 -7.09 -3.64
C GLY A 61 0.92 -7.96 -4.83
N ASP A 62 -0.33 -8.43 -4.81
CA ASP A 62 -0.90 -9.24 -5.87
C ASP A 62 -1.06 -8.44 -7.19
N ILE A 63 -0.96 -9.18 -8.30
CA ILE A 63 -1.23 -8.69 -9.65
C ILE A 63 -2.38 -9.54 -10.19
N ILE A 64 -3.48 -8.88 -10.53
CA ILE A 64 -4.76 -9.52 -10.87
C ILE A 64 -4.99 -9.40 -12.36
N ASP A 65 -5.23 -10.54 -13.01
CA ASP A 65 -5.66 -10.59 -14.41
C ASP A 65 -7.18 -10.43 -14.50
N LEU A 66 -7.65 -9.32 -15.08
CA LEU A 66 -9.07 -8.97 -15.20
C LEU A 66 -9.82 -9.83 -16.22
N GLU A 67 -9.13 -10.62 -17.05
CA GLU A 67 -9.77 -11.67 -17.85
C GLU A 67 -10.29 -12.80 -16.95
N ALA A 68 -9.50 -13.19 -15.94
CA ALA A 68 -9.86 -14.24 -14.99
C ALA A 68 -10.85 -13.77 -13.91
N PHE A 69 -10.88 -12.45 -13.63
CA PHE A 69 -11.72 -11.84 -12.59
C PHE A 69 -12.50 -10.64 -13.15
N SER A 70 -13.31 -10.89 -14.18
CA SER A 70 -14.02 -9.86 -14.94
C SER A 70 -14.97 -9.00 -14.10
N GLN A 71 -15.49 -9.52 -12.98
CA GLN A 71 -16.32 -8.74 -12.05
C GLN A 71 -15.59 -7.51 -11.49
N LEU A 72 -14.26 -7.58 -11.35
CA LEU A 72 -13.44 -6.48 -10.85
C LEU A 72 -13.28 -5.34 -11.87
N GLN A 73 -13.74 -5.52 -13.11
CA GLN A 73 -13.86 -4.42 -14.07
C GLN A 73 -14.95 -3.42 -13.65
N SER A 74 -15.98 -3.88 -12.95
CA SER A 74 -17.11 -3.02 -12.56
C SER A 74 -17.13 -2.73 -11.06
N ILE A 75 -16.84 -3.70 -10.19
CA ILE A 75 -16.97 -3.53 -8.74
C ILE A 75 -15.73 -4.08 -8.03
N ARG A 76 -15.13 -3.27 -7.17
CA ARG A 76 -13.95 -3.64 -6.36
C ARG A 76 -14.21 -3.27 -4.91
N GLU A 77 -14.32 -4.28 -4.06
CA GLU A 77 -14.33 -4.10 -2.61
C GLU A 77 -12.89 -3.87 -2.12
N ILE A 78 -12.64 -2.78 -1.40
CA ILE A 78 -11.34 -2.45 -0.86
C ILE A 78 -11.43 -2.44 0.66
N ILE A 79 -10.61 -3.28 1.30
CA ILE A 79 -10.56 -3.44 2.75
C ILE A 79 -9.17 -3.06 3.24
N VAL A 80 -9.13 -2.18 4.26
CA VAL A 80 -7.88 -1.72 4.88
C VAL A 80 -8.03 -1.82 6.40
N LYS A 81 -7.14 -2.56 7.05
CA LYS A 81 -7.03 -2.63 8.52
C LYS A 81 -5.68 -2.13 8.95
N ILE A 82 -5.68 -1.25 9.95
CA ILE A 82 -4.46 -0.60 10.42
C ILE A 82 -4.42 -0.65 11.95
N ILE A 83 -3.27 -1.01 12.50
CA ILE A 83 -2.92 -0.84 13.92
C ILE A 83 -1.62 -0.05 13.96
N SER A 84 -1.58 1.00 14.77
CA SER A 84 -0.43 1.88 14.86
C SER A 84 -0.08 2.16 16.32
N PRO A 85 1.21 2.28 16.68
CA PRO A 85 1.61 2.75 18.00
C PRO A 85 1.33 4.25 18.21
N ILE A 86 1.12 4.99 17.13
CA ILE A 86 0.81 6.42 17.11
C ILE A 86 -0.58 6.59 16.51
N LYS A 87 -1.31 7.61 16.97
CA LYS A 87 -2.63 7.91 16.44
C LYS A 87 -2.58 8.13 14.92
N ILE A 88 -3.51 7.49 14.22
CA ILE A 88 -3.72 7.66 12.79
C ILE A 88 -4.58 8.90 12.61
N VAL A 89 -4.12 9.86 11.81
CA VAL A 89 -4.86 11.09 11.48
C VAL A 89 -5.60 10.94 10.17
N ARG A 90 -4.99 10.26 9.20
CA ARG A 90 -5.59 10.10 7.88
C ARG A 90 -5.17 8.81 7.21
N VAL A 91 -6.11 8.20 6.49
CA VAL A 91 -5.87 7.10 5.56
C VAL A 91 -6.34 7.52 4.18
N GLU A 92 -5.45 7.45 3.21
CA GLU A 92 -5.73 7.80 1.81
C GLU A 92 -5.62 6.55 0.96
N ILE A 93 -6.66 6.25 0.19
CA ILE A 93 -6.60 5.23 -0.86
C ILE A 93 -6.13 5.91 -2.12
N ILE A 94 -4.96 5.52 -2.60
CA ILE A 94 -4.37 6.02 -3.83
C ILE A 94 -4.76 5.10 -4.97
N ARG A 95 -5.30 5.65 -6.06
CA ARG A 95 -5.57 4.98 -7.33
C ARG A 95 -4.79 5.70 -8.42
N ASN A 96 -3.86 5.01 -9.09
CA ASN A 96 -3.05 5.58 -10.19
C ASN A 96 -2.36 6.90 -9.82
N ASN A 97 -1.67 6.92 -8.67
CA ASN A 97 -0.99 8.10 -8.09
C ASN A 97 -1.90 9.30 -7.72
N SER A 98 -3.21 9.15 -7.82
CA SER A 98 -4.19 10.15 -7.38
C SER A 98 -4.93 9.67 -6.13
N ILE A 99 -5.29 10.58 -5.24
CA ILE A 99 -6.09 10.24 -4.05
C ILE A 99 -7.51 9.93 -4.53
N TYR A 100 -7.94 8.68 -4.37
CA TYR A 100 -9.30 8.23 -4.69
C TYR A 100 -10.25 8.46 -3.52
N LYS A 101 -9.82 8.12 -2.30
CA LYS A 101 -10.62 8.28 -1.08
C LYS A 101 -9.76 8.73 0.09
N ILE A 102 -10.33 9.57 0.95
CA ILE A 102 -9.73 10.02 2.20
C ILE A 102 -10.64 9.60 3.36
N PHE A 103 -10.03 9.11 4.43
CA PHE A 103 -10.67 8.88 5.72
C PHE A 103 -9.90 9.64 6.79
N ASP A 104 -10.55 10.56 7.48
CA ASP A 104 -10.00 11.17 8.68
C ASP A 104 -10.23 10.24 9.87
N VAL A 105 -9.18 10.06 10.68
CA VAL A 105 -9.13 9.09 11.77
C VAL A 105 -8.65 9.81 13.03
N ASN A 106 -9.07 9.32 14.20
CA ASN A 106 -8.60 9.81 15.49
C ASN A 106 -8.44 8.64 16.47
N SER A 107 -7.75 7.59 16.01
CA SER A 107 -7.59 6.31 16.72
C SER A 107 -6.25 5.67 16.36
N THR A 108 -5.74 4.80 17.21
CA THR A 108 -4.57 3.94 16.95
C THR A 108 -4.92 2.67 16.17
N ARG A 109 -6.22 2.35 16.03
CA ARG A 109 -6.73 1.22 15.26
C ARG A 109 -7.94 1.65 14.43
N THR A 110 -7.97 1.24 13.17
CA THR A 110 -9.10 1.48 12.29
C THR A 110 -9.25 0.37 11.25
N GLU A 111 -10.46 0.23 10.73
CA GLU A 111 -10.81 -0.67 9.64
C GLU A 111 -11.80 0.04 8.72
N PHE A 112 -11.56 -0.05 7.42
CA PHE A 112 -12.44 0.48 6.39
C PHE A 112 -12.79 -0.59 5.37
N ASN A 113 -14.05 -0.55 4.94
CA ASN A 113 -14.53 -1.26 3.77
C ASN A 113 -15.20 -0.24 2.85
N LEU A 114 -14.75 -0.18 1.60
CA LEU A 114 -15.29 0.72 0.58
C LEU A 114 -15.49 -0.03 -0.74
N ILE A 115 -16.50 0.38 -1.49
CA ILE A 115 -16.76 -0.15 -2.83
C ILE A 115 -16.35 0.92 -3.84
N ASP A 116 -15.50 0.53 -4.78
CA ASP A 116 -15.26 1.27 -6.02
C ASP A 116 -16.06 0.60 -7.13
N ASP A 117 -17.08 1.28 -7.62
CA ASP A 117 -18.03 0.82 -8.65
C ASP A 117 -17.84 1.51 -10.02
N GLU A 118 -16.75 2.27 -10.19
CA GLU A 118 -16.42 2.92 -11.46
C GLU A 118 -16.01 1.90 -12.53
N ASP A 119 -16.33 2.09 -13.80
CA ASP A 119 -15.84 1.16 -14.82
C ASP A 119 -14.32 1.29 -14.95
N PHE A 120 -13.61 0.15 -14.88
CA PHE A 120 -12.16 0.08 -15.03
C PHE A 120 -11.65 0.85 -16.25
N LYS A 121 -12.42 0.88 -17.35
CA LYS A 121 -12.05 1.61 -18.57
C LYS A 121 -11.88 3.10 -18.35
N GLU A 122 -12.62 3.70 -17.41
CA GLU A 122 -12.64 5.14 -17.13
C GLU A 122 -11.35 5.62 -16.46
N PHE A 123 -10.77 4.80 -15.58
CA PHE A 123 -9.55 5.17 -14.85
C PHE A 123 -8.30 4.38 -15.25
N SER A 124 -8.42 3.35 -16.09
CA SER A 124 -7.28 2.54 -16.55
C SER A 124 -6.22 3.37 -17.29
N LEU A 125 -4.96 3.06 -17.02
CA LEU A 125 -3.81 3.58 -17.74
C LEU A 125 -3.39 2.60 -18.84
N THR A 126 -2.86 3.11 -19.94
CA THR A 126 -2.31 2.28 -21.02
C THR A 126 -0.84 2.01 -20.76
N HIS A 127 -0.43 0.74 -20.85
CA HIS A 127 0.98 0.37 -20.76
C HIS A 127 1.73 0.87 -22.00
N THR A 128 2.93 1.42 -21.81
CA THR A 128 3.69 2.06 -22.89
C THR A 128 4.28 1.05 -23.89
N ASN A 129 4.56 -0.17 -23.43
CA ASN A 129 5.31 -1.19 -24.20
C ASN A 129 4.52 -2.48 -24.46
N SER A 130 3.25 -2.57 -24.05
CA SER A 130 2.41 -3.75 -24.25
C SER A 130 0.98 -3.32 -24.55
N LYS A 131 0.21 -4.22 -25.17
CA LYS A 131 -1.24 -4.03 -25.38
C LYS A 131 -1.99 -4.38 -24.09
N GLU A 132 -1.73 -3.62 -23.04
CA GLU A 132 -2.33 -3.87 -21.74
C GLU A 132 -2.81 -2.56 -21.14
N LYS A 133 -3.95 -2.63 -20.49
CA LYS A 133 -4.46 -1.59 -19.60
C LYS A 133 -4.27 -2.01 -18.17
N PHE A 134 -3.92 -1.07 -17.30
CA PHE A 134 -3.71 -1.37 -15.89
C PHE A 134 -4.22 -0.27 -14.97
N ALA A 135 -4.43 -0.63 -13.72
CA ALA A 135 -4.59 0.31 -12.63
C ALA A 135 -4.01 -0.29 -11.35
N PHE A 136 -3.71 0.54 -10.36
CA PHE A 136 -3.24 0.04 -9.07
C PHE A 136 -3.79 0.85 -7.92
N TYR A 137 -3.95 0.17 -6.78
CA TYR A 137 -4.43 0.73 -5.53
C TYR A 137 -3.41 0.49 -4.43
N TYR A 138 -3.21 1.46 -3.54
CA TYR A 138 -2.55 1.25 -2.26
C TYR A 138 -3.00 2.26 -1.21
N PRO A 139 -3.06 1.88 0.08
CA PRO A 139 -3.29 2.82 1.16
C PRO A 139 -2.01 3.58 1.54
N ARG A 140 -2.17 4.86 1.84
CA ARG A 140 -1.18 5.74 2.47
C ARG A 140 -1.73 6.20 3.82
N ILE A 141 -0.97 5.95 4.87
CA ILE A 141 -1.34 6.23 6.26
C ILE A 141 -0.51 7.42 6.73
N ILE A 142 -1.17 8.40 7.34
CA ILE A 142 -0.55 9.58 7.94
C ILE A 142 -0.86 9.56 9.44
N LEU A 143 0.21 9.65 10.24
CA LEU A 143 0.16 9.63 11.69
C LEU A 143 0.22 11.06 12.27
N GLU A 144 -0.12 11.20 13.55
CA GLU A 144 -0.20 12.50 14.24
C GLU A 144 1.14 13.24 14.33
N ASP A 145 2.25 12.52 14.24
CA ASP A 145 3.62 13.05 14.24
C ASP A 145 4.22 13.17 12.83
N GLU A 146 3.36 13.25 11.81
CA GLU A 146 3.72 13.37 10.39
C GLU A 146 4.41 12.13 9.78
N ASN A 147 4.69 11.09 10.58
CA ASN A 147 5.17 9.83 10.06
C ASN A 147 4.13 9.17 9.14
N MET A 148 4.62 8.42 8.17
CA MET A 148 3.80 7.81 7.13
C MET A 148 4.07 6.32 7.02
N ALA A 149 3.10 5.60 6.46
CA ALA A 149 3.26 4.23 6.04
C ALA A 149 2.48 3.94 4.75
N TRP A 150 2.94 2.98 3.96
CA TRP A 150 2.34 2.60 2.69
C TRP A 150 2.40 1.09 2.51
N ALA A 151 1.28 0.50 2.09
CA ALA A 151 1.27 -0.92 1.70
C ALA A 151 1.73 -1.10 0.25
N SER A 152 2.19 -2.32 -0.07
CA SER A 152 2.43 -2.68 -1.47
C SER A 152 1.13 -2.57 -2.28
N PRO A 153 1.23 -2.07 -3.52
CA PRO A 153 0.08 -1.94 -4.38
C PRO A 153 -0.50 -3.29 -4.80
N ILE A 154 -1.81 -3.28 -5.03
CA ILE A 154 -2.51 -4.34 -5.77
C ILE A 154 -2.73 -3.82 -7.18
N TRP A 155 -2.32 -4.60 -8.18
CA TRP A 155 -2.42 -4.23 -9.59
C TRP A 155 -3.57 -4.97 -10.26
N LEU A 156 -4.32 -4.26 -11.08
CA LEU A 156 -5.29 -4.80 -12.01
C LEU A 156 -4.70 -4.69 -13.42
N ILE A 157 -4.67 -5.78 -14.17
CA ILE A 157 -4.17 -5.83 -15.55
C ILE A 157 -5.27 -6.40 -16.44
N ASN A 158 -5.54 -5.75 -17.56
CA ASN A 158 -6.40 -6.23 -18.63
C ASN A 158 -5.58 -6.28 -19.92
N LYS A 159 -5.38 -7.48 -20.47
CA LYS A 159 -4.68 -7.68 -21.73
C LYS A 159 -5.66 -7.42 -22.87
N LEU A 160 -5.23 -6.64 -23.86
CA LEU A 160 -6.02 -6.26 -25.04
C LEU A 160 -5.71 -7.17 -26.23
#